data_AF-A0A1V4Z4L6-F1
#
_entry.id   AF-A0A1V4Z4L6-F1
#
_cell.length_a   1.000
_cell.length_b   1.000
_cell.length_c   1.000
_cell.angle_alpha   90.00
_cell.angle_beta   90.00
_cell.angle_gamma   90.00
#
_symmetry.space_group_name_H-M   'P 1'
#
loop_
_entity.id
_entity.type
_entity.pdbx_description
1 polymer ?
#
loop_
_entity_poly.entity_id
_entity_poly.type
_entity_poly.pdbx_seq_one_letter_code
_entity_poly.pdbx_strand_id
1 'polypeptide(L)'
;MAGKDTSEGCGICGRELLLYKCKFCGKAFCEEHKTPEKHTCEGIEEYRRQKETGTVARPGATIPDMAEDNRGKPSRLRKAVTSGAFVVKVLSVLAVAAASILALILLISYIDVNTPTYKVSIPVSNATGATVALVNYKNATDPTYEQLMTFLEADDTIAIEYSYPNFTCADFARTLHDNAEADGIRCGFVAVDFYDTTVDYSIYDNGAGNFTPPVRRAEAGHGVNVFNTTDRGTVYIDASSRDDFAGETPQVRIVYLERGKELNSIDLDWATNASYTFYESYKNKHLALIFDQRKYYSDRQALDDLIRDSWYATPEMRQENEELNARALELNQRRESLGPFYYPQGIVKDYTIYW
;
A
#
# COMPACT_ATOMS: atom_id res chain seq x y z
N MET A 1 -10.96 -28.08 39.14
CA MET A 1 -11.43 -27.95 37.74
C MET A 1 -11.88 -26.50 37.57
N ALA A 2 -10.99 -25.65 37.07
CA ALA A 2 -11.24 -24.22 36.87
C ALA A 2 -11.56 -23.99 35.38
N GLY A 3 -12.66 -23.25 35.13
CA GLY A 3 -13.20 -22.98 33.80
C GLY A 3 -12.25 -22.15 32.95
N LYS A 4 -12.15 -22.53 31.67
CA LYS A 4 -11.44 -21.83 30.60
C LYS A 4 -12.25 -20.59 30.24
N ASP A 5 -11.76 -19.40 30.55
CA ASP A 5 -12.36 -18.13 30.13
C ASP A 5 -11.92 -17.87 28.67
N THR A 6 -12.83 -18.09 27.72
CA THR A 6 -12.55 -18.06 26.27
C THR A 6 -12.56 -16.63 25.74
N SER A 7 -11.37 -16.03 25.59
CA SER A 7 -11.18 -14.66 25.11
C SER A 7 -10.95 -14.53 23.59
N GLU A 8 -11.49 -15.44 22.78
CA GLU A 8 -11.11 -15.58 21.36
C GLU A 8 -12.11 -14.97 20.36
N GLY A 9 -13.11 -14.20 20.83
CA GLY A 9 -14.09 -13.57 19.95
C GLY A 9 -14.59 -12.20 20.42
N CYS A 10 -15.25 -11.47 19.51
CA CYS A 10 -15.86 -10.18 19.84
C CYS A 10 -16.94 -10.33 20.91
N GLY A 11 -16.82 -9.58 22.02
CA GLY A 11 -17.77 -9.64 23.14
C GLY A 11 -19.21 -9.18 22.85
N ILE A 12 -19.50 -8.71 21.63
CA ILE A 12 -20.85 -8.36 21.16
C ILE A 12 -21.38 -9.39 20.17
N CYS A 13 -20.64 -9.65 19.08
CA CYS A 13 -21.14 -10.47 17.96
C CYS A 13 -20.45 -11.84 17.79
N GLY A 14 -19.47 -12.18 18.62
CA GLY A 14 -18.85 -13.51 18.65
C GLY A 14 -17.89 -13.85 17.49
N ARG A 15 -17.66 -12.95 16.53
CA ARG A 15 -16.71 -13.19 15.42
C ARG A 15 -15.26 -13.28 15.90
N GLU A 16 -14.50 -14.24 15.38
CA GLU A 16 -13.13 -14.61 15.80
C GLU A 16 -11.99 -13.85 15.06
N LEU A 17 -12.26 -12.68 14.46
CA LEU A 17 -11.25 -11.96 13.65
C LEU A 17 -11.03 -10.51 14.09
N LEU A 18 -9.73 -10.13 14.07
CA LEU A 18 -9.11 -8.83 14.40
C LEU A 18 -9.71 -8.15 15.64
N LEU A 19 -9.19 -8.53 16.80
CA LEU A 19 -9.71 -8.10 18.09
C LEU A 19 -8.92 -6.93 18.69
N TYR A 20 -9.58 -5.80 18.81
CA TYR A 20 -9.14 -4.64 19.58
C TYR A 20 -9.50 -4.83 21.06
N LYS A 21 -8.52 -4.72 21.96
CA LYS A 21 -8.76 -4.74 23.41
C LYS A 21 -9.18 -3.34 23.88
N CYS A 22 -10.37 -3.24 24.47
CA CYS A 22 -10.82 -1.99 25.06
C CYS A 22 -9.98 -1.66 26.30
N LYS A 23 -9.29 -0.51 26.31
CA LYS A 23 -8.45 -0.07 27.43
C LYS A 23 -9.21 0.21 28.75
N PHE A 24 -10.54 0.27 28.69
CA PHE A 24 -11.39 0.59 29.84
C PHE A 24 -11.99 -0.66 30.49
N CYS A 25 -12.50 -1.62 29.70
CA CYS A 25 -13.14 -2.83 30.22
C CYS A 25 -12.36 -4.12 29.98
N GLY A 26 -11.24 -4.08 29.25
CA GLY A 26 -10.37 -5.23 28.97
C GLY A 26 -10.92 -6.27 27.98
N LYS A 27 -12.20 -6.19 27.62
CA LYS A 27 -12.85 -7.10 26.66
C LYS A 27 -12.37 -6.84 25.22
N ALA A 28 -12.49 -7.86 24.37
CA ALA A 28 -12.01 -7.89 23.00
C ALA A 28 -13.18 -7.65 22.00
N PHE A 29 -12.97 -6.81 20.99
CA PHE A 29 -14.03 -6.42 20.03
C PHE A 29 -13.52 -6.35 18.59
N CYS A 30 -14.37 -6.69 17.62
CA CYS A 30 -14.07 -6.53 16.19
C CYS A 30 -14.06 -5.05 15.76
N GLU A 31 -13.55 -4.75 14.57
CA GLU A 31 -13.44 -3.40 13.99
C GLU A 31 -14.73 -2.55 14.12
N GLU A 32 -15.89 -3.15 13.85
CA GLU A 32 -17.19 -2.46 13.94
C GLU A 32 -17.58 -2.06 15.38
N HIS A 33 -17.13 -2.80 16.39
CA HIS A 33 -17.52 -2.65 17.81
C HIS A 33 -16.38 -2.14 18.71
N LYS A 34 -15.25 -1.71 18.14
CA LYS A 34 -14.05 -1.31 18.89
C LYS A 34 -14.23 -0.05 19.75
N THR A 35 -15.17 0.83 19.40
CA THR A 35 -15.38 2.08 20.14
C THR A 35 -16.27 1.86 21.37
N PRO A 36 -15.96 2.48 22.52
CA PRO A 36 -16.72 2.31 23.77
C PRO A 36 -18.22 2.58 23.67
N GLU A 37 -18.62 3.50 22.79
CA GLU A 37 -20.00 3.88 22.54
C GLU A 37 -20.79 2.76 21.87
N LYS A 38 -20.12 1.87 21.14
CA LYS A 38 -20.74 0.79 20.35
C LYS A 38 -20.83 -0.56 21.07
N HIS A 39 -20.28 -0.67 22.28
CA HIS A 39 -20.35 -1.90 23.09
C HIS A 39 -20.77 -1.65 24.55
N THR A 40 -21.35 -0.49 24.84
CA THR A 40 -21.84 -0.11 26.19
C THR A 40 -20.78 -0.38 27.26
N CYS A 41 -19.61 0.24 27.09
CA CYS A 41 -18.44 -0.04 27.92
C CYS A 41 -18.66 0.28 29.41
N GLU A 42 -18.69 -0.75 30.26
CA GLU A 42 -18.86 -0.58 31.72
C GLU A 42 -17.74 0.27 32.36
N GLY A 43 -16.52 0.24 31.80
CA GLY A 43 -15.38 0.99 32.31
C GLY A 43 -15.30 2.46 31.88
N ILE A 44 -16.12 2.92 30.92
CA ILE A 44 -16.05 4.31 30.42
C ILE A 44 -16.72 5.30 31.38
N GLU A 45 -17.78 4.89 32.05
CA GLU A 45 -18.51 5.73 33.00
C GLU A 45 -17.67 6.01 34.25
N GLU A 46 -16.87 5.03 34.69
CA GLU A 46 -15.94 5.22 35.80
C GLU A 46 -14.77 6.14 35.42
N TYR A 47 -14.22 6.01 34.21
CA TYR A 47 -13.20 6.94 33.70
C TYR A 47 -13.72 8.38 33.56
N ARG A 48 -14.96 8.57 33.10
CA ARG A 48 -15.62 9.89 33.02
C ARG A 48 -15.79 10.50 34.42
N ARG A 49 -16.24 9.71 35.39
CA ARG A 49 -16.39 10.12 36.79
C ARG A 49 -15.05 10.47 37.45
N GLN A 50 -13.99 9.72 37.16
CA GLN A 50 -12.63 9.99 37.68
C GLN A 50 -12.02 11.26 37.08
N LYS A 51 -12.32 11.58 35.81
CA LYS A 51 -11.91 12.83 35.15
C LYS A 51 -12.65 14.04 35.73
N GLU A 52 -13.93 13.91 36.05
CA GLU A 52 -14.75 14.98 36.65
C GLU A 52 -14.43 15.21 38.13
N THR A 53 -14.06 14.17 38.87
CA THR A 53 -13.65 14.25 40.29
C THR A 53 -12.16 14.58 40.50
N GLY A 54 -11.38 14.74 39.42
CA GLY A 54 -9.97 15.11 39.47
C GLY A 54 -9.02 14.01 40.00
N THR A 55 -9.45 12.75 40.00
CA THR A 55 -8.72 11.63 40.62
C THR A 55 -7.82 10.85 39.67
N VAL A 56 -7.80 11.17 38.36
CA VAL A 56 -6.83 10.59 37.41
C VAL A 56 -5.49 11.31 37.53
N ALA A 57 -4.51 10.63 38.13
CA ALA A 57 -3.16 11.17 38.33
C ALA A 57 -2.46 11.50 36.99
N ARG A 58 -1.86 12.69 36.90
CA ARG A 58 -0.80 12.97 35.92
C ARG A 58 0.43 12.11 36.27
N PRO A 59 1.07 11.43 35.31
CA PRO A 59 2.36 10.77 35.59
C PRO A 59 3.39 11.82 36.02
N GLY A 60 3.91 11.71 37.25
CA GLY A 60 5.11 12.45 37.69
C GLY A 60 4.94 13.57 38.71
N ALA A 61 3.81 13.71 39.41
CA ALA A 61 3.70 14.69 40.50
C ALA A 61 3.66 13.99 41.88
N THR A 62 4.79 14.05 42.59
CA THR A 62 4.87 13.71 44.03
C THR A 62 4.09 14.73 44.85
N ILE A 63 3.13 14.25 45.66
CA ILE A 63 2.44 15.02 46.69
C ILE A 63 3.03 14.63 48.05
N PRO A 64 3.44 15.58 48.91
CA PRO A 64 3.60 15.32 50.32
C PRO A 64 2.32 15.59 51.11
N ASP A 65 2.22 14.81 52.17
CA ASP A 65 1.13 14.55 53.09
C ASP A 65 0.64 15.74 53.94
N MET A 66 -0.58 15.58 54.45
CA MET A 66 -1.37 16.51 55.27
C MET A 66 -0.91 16.58 56.73
N ALA A 67 -1.15 17.73 57.38
CA ALA A 67 -1.63 17.96 58.77
C ALA A 67 -1.17 19.35 59.26
N GLU A 68 -1.82 20.12 60.13
CA GLU A 68 -3.21 20.31 60.60
C GLU A 68 -3.20 21.66 61.36
N ASP A 69 -4.38 22.27 61.47
CA ASP A 69 -4.78 23.51 62.14
C ASP A 69 -3.96 24.06 63.34
N ASN A 70 -3.76 25.39 63.41
CA ASN A 70 -4.28 26.24 64.51
C ASN A 70 -3.90 27.74 64.45
N ARG A 71 -4.96 28.57 64.40
CA ARG A 71 -5.18 29.86 65.11
C ARG A 71 -4.14 31.00 65.02
N GLY A 72 -4.52 32.01 64.24
CA GLY A 72 -4.71 33.40 64.71
C GLY A 72 -3.49 34.28 65.04
N LYS A 73 -3.18 35.25 64.17
CA LYS A 73 -2.68 36.60 64.54
C LYS A 73 -2.77 37.58 63.36
N PRO A 74 -3.05 38.89 63.61
CA PRO A 74 -3.32 39.85 62.55
C PRO A 74 -2.04 40.21 61.76
N SER A 75 -2.23 40.38 60.46
CA SER A 75 -1.24 40.74 59.46
C SER A 75 -0.58 42.10 59.74
N ARG A 76 0.75 42.10 59.90
CA ARG A 76 1.55 43.30 59.60
C ARG A 76 1.92 43.27 58.12
N LEU A 77 1.30 44.14 57.32
CA LEU A 77 1.76 44.45 55.96
C LEU A 77 3.23 44.89 56.01
N ARG A 78 4.14 44.04 55.52
CA ARG A 78 5.45 44.49 55.07
C ARG A 78 5.31 44.86 53.59
N LYS A 79 5.39 46.15 53.28
CA LYS A 79 5.63 46.62 51.91
C LYS A 79 6.93 46.00 51.41
N ALA A 80 6.86 45.11 50.42
CA ALA A 80 8.03 44.73 49.65
C ALA A 80 8.48 45.98 48.89
N VAL A 81 9.58 46.58 49.34
CA VAL A 81 10.30 47.56 48.53
C VAL A 81 11.01 46.74 47.45
N THR A 82 10.34 46.52 46.33
CA THR A 82 11.01 46.10 45.09
C THR A 82 11.86 47.28 44.66
N SER A 83 13.16 47.23 44.92
CA SER A 83 14.08 48.20 44.33
C SER A 83 13.93 48.12 42.81
N GLY A 84 13.78 49.26 42.12
CA GLY A 84 13.61 49.29 40.67
C GLY A 84 14.69 48.51 39.90
N ALA A 85 15.86 48.32 40.52
CA ALA A 85 16.96 47.50 40.03
C ALA A 85 16.63 45.99 39.86
N PHE A 86 15.75 45.40 40.69
CA PHE A 86 15.39 43.97 40.57
C PHE A 86 14.44 43.74 39.38
N VAL A 87 13.45 44.61 39.21
CA VAL A 87 12.49 44.55 38.09
C VAL A 87 13.22 44.72 36.75
N VAL A 88 14.16 45.66 36.66
CA VAL A 88 14.98 45.88 35.45
C VAL A 88 15.83 44.65 35.10
N LYS A 89 16.42 43.97 36.09
CA LYS A 89 17.18 42.73 35.86
C LYS A 89 16.30 41.60 35.32
N VAL A 90 15.12 41.39 35.92
CA VAL A 90 14.17 40.38 35.44
C VAL A 90 13.72 40.67 34.01
N LEU A 91 13.36 41.92 33.70
CA LEU A 91 12.98 42.33 32.35
C LEU A 91 14.11 42.15 31.32
N SER A 92 15.36 42.45 31.70
CA SER A 92 16.52 42.25 30.82
C SER A 92 16.77 40.77 30.50
N VAL A 93 16.62 39.87 31.47
CA VAL A 93 16.74 38.42 31.26
C VAL A 93 15.62 37.90 30.36
N LEU A 94 14.38 38.37 30.56
CA LEU A 94 13.25 38.03 29.70
C LEU A 94 13.44 38.53 28.27
N ALA A 95 13.98 39.75 28.08
CA ALA A 95 14.26 40.31 26.76
C ALA A 95 15.35 39.51 26.02
N VAL A 96 16.43 39.11 26.72
CA VAL A 96 17.48 38.26 26.15
C VAL A 96 16.90 36.88 25.78
N ALA A 97 16.12 36.27 26.67
CA ALA A 97 15.47 34.99 26.40
C ALA A 97 14.54 35.08 25.18
N ALA A 98 13.73 36.15 25.07
CA ALA A 98 12.86 36.38 23.92
C ALA A 98 13.66 36.56 22.62
N ALA A 99 14.76 37.33 22.65
CA ALA A 99 15.63 37.51 21.49
C ALA A 99 16.32 36.20 21.07
N SER A 100 16.75 35.36 22.03
CA SER A 100 17.32 34.04 21.76
C SER A 100 16.29 33.08 21.16
N ILE A 101 15.05 33.09 21.65
CA ILE A 101 13.96 32.30 21.08
C ILE A 101 13.67 32.75 19.65
N LEU A 102 13.60 34.07 19.41
CA LEU A 102 13.39 34.61 18.06
C LEU A 102 14.53 34.23 17.12
N ALA A 103 15.78 34.34 17.56
CA ALA A 103 16.95 33.95 16.77
C ALA A 103 16.94 32.45 16.44
N LEU A 104 16.53 31.60 17.39
CA LEU A 104 16.38 30.16 17.17
C LEU A 104 15.26 29.86 16.16
N ILE A 105 14.11 30.55 16.25
CA ILE A 105 13.01 30.42 15.27
C ILE A 105 13.51 30.82 13.88
N LEU A 106 14.20 31.96 13.75
CA LEU A 106 14.75 32.42 12.48
C LEU A 106 15.80 31.45 11.93
N LEU A 107 16.65 30.89 12.77
CA LEU A 107 17.65 29.88 12.37
C LEU A 107 16.97 28.60 11.89
N ILE A 108 15.95 28.11 12.60
CA ILE A 108 15.17 26.93 12.19
C ILE A 108 14.48 27.21 10.86
N SER A 109 13.82 28.36 10.71
CA SER A 109 13.20 28.75 9.43
C SER A 109 14.21 28.89 8.30
N TYR A 110 15.42 29.43 8.57
CA TYR A 110 16.48 29.50 7.58
C TYR A 110 16.94 28.11 7.15
N ILE A 111 17.18 27.20 8.09
CA ILE A 111 17.55 25.81 7.79
C ILE A 111 16.44 25.12 7.01
N ASP A 112 15.17 25.30 7.40
CA ASP A 112 14.01 24.68 6.76
C ASP A 112 13.86 25.16 5.30
N VAL A 113 13.98 26.47 5.05
CA VAL A 113 13.95 27.02 3.68
C VAL A 113 15.14 26.54 2.84
N ASN A 114 16.30 26.33 3.45
CA ASN A 114 17.52 25.90 2.74
C ASN A 114 17.73 24.37 2.72
N THR A 115 16.81 23.58 3.28
CA THR A 115 16.81 22.12 3.17
C THR A 115 15.72 21.70 2.20
N PRO A 116 16.05 21.44 0.92
CA PRO A 116 15.04 21.14 -0.09
C PRO A 116 14.37 19.78 0.15
N THR A 117 15.01 18.90 0.93
CA THR A 117 14.55 17.54 1.15
C THR A 117 14.29 17.21 2.61
N TYR A 118 13.45 16.19 2.83
CA TYR A 118 13.25 15.54 4.12
C TYR A 118 13.09 14.03 3.89
N LYS A 119 13.34 13.22 4.93
CA LYS A 119 13.30 11.76 4.84
C LYS A 119 12.11 11.18 5.60
N VAL A 120 11.44 10.21 5.00
CA VAL A 120 10.34 9.46 5.62
C VAL A 120 10.72 7.98 5.70
N SER A 121 10.79 7.43 6.91
CA SER A 121 10.98 5.98 7.10
C SER A 121 9.63 5.28 7.12
N ILE A 122 9.46 4.27 6.26
CA ILE A 122 8.21 3.52 6.12
C ILE A 122 8.39 2.11 6.70
N PRO A 123 7.36 1.48 7.29
CA PRO A 123 7.46 0.16 7.93
C PRO A 123 7.55 -1.00 6.92
N VAL A 124 8.30 -0.81 5.83
CA VAL A 124 8.61 -1.79 4.79
C VAL A 124 10.10 -2.08 4.88
N SER A 125 10.46 -3.37 4.89
CA SER A 125 11.86 -3.78 4.84
C SER A 125 12.28 -3.92 3.39
N ASN A 126 13.46 -3.39 3.06
CA ASN A 126 14.08 -3.63 1.77
C ASN A 126 14.77 -5.01 1.76
N ALA A 127 15.40 -5.32 0.62
CA ALA A 127 16.25 -6.48 0.40
C ALA A 127 17.13 -6.90 1.60
N THR A 128 17.83 -5.95 2.23
CA THR A 128 18.79 -6.22 3.31
C THR A 128 18.15 -6.31 4.70
N GLY A 129 16.81 -6.22 4.78
CA GLY A 129 16.06 -6.16 6.04
C GLY A 129 16.07 -4.78 6.70
N ALA A 130 16.63 -3.76 6.03
CA ALA A 130 16.61 -2.38 6.51
C ALA A 130 15.28 -1.71 6.19
N THR A 131 14.83 -0.82 7.07
CA THR A 131 13.64 0.01 6.84
C THR A 131 13.85 0.92 5.62
N VAL A 132 12.91 0.90 4.68
CA VAL A 132 12.93 1.79 3.52
C VAL A 132 12.79 3.24 3.99
N ALA A 133 13.62 4.13 3.45
CA ALA A 133 13.61 5.56 3.77
C ALA A 133 13.50 6.38 2.47
N LEU A 134 12.36 7.02 2.26
CA LEU A 134 12.06 7.85 1.10
C LEU A 134 12.72 9.23 1.24
N VAL A 135 13.17 9.81 0.12
CA VAL A 135 13.70 11.18 0.06
C VAL A 135 12.70 12.06 -0.68
N ASN A 136 11.99 12.90 0.06
CA ASN A 136 10.97 13.78 -0.50
C ASN A 136 11.55 15.18 -0.72
N TYR A 137 11.13 15.84 -1.79
CA TYR A 137 11.47 17.20 -2.15
C TYR A 137 10.29 18.15 -1.84
N LYS A 138 10.54 19.22 -1.10
CA LYS A 138 9.50 20.18 -0.66
C LYS A 138 8.80 20.90 -1.81
N ASN A 139 9.45 20.97 -2.96
CA ASN A 139 8.96 21.60 -4.18
C ASN A 139 8.45 20.60 -5.23
N ALA A 140 8.45 19.30 -4.95
CA ALA A 140 7.86 18.32 -5.85
C ALA A 140 6.34 18.52 -5.93
N THR A 141 5.79 18.42 -7.13
CA THR A 141 4.37 18.69 -7.39
C THR A 141 3.72 17.57 -8.18
N ASP A 142 2.40 17.43 -8.00
CA ASP A 142 1.58 16.50 -8.78
C ASP A 142 1.76 16.78 -10.30
N PRO A 143 2.19 15.80 -11.11
CA PRO A 143 2.49 16.00 -12.53
C PRO A 143 1.20 16.02 -13.38
N THR A 144 1.26 16.47 -14.64
CA THR A 144 0.30 16.03 -15.66
C THR A 144 0.61 14.59 -16.07
N TYR A 145 -0.34 13.88 -16.70
CA TYR A 145 -0.07 12.55 -17.23
C TYR A 145 1.07 12.57 -18.26
N GLU A 146 1.15 13.59 -19.12
CA GLU A 146 2.24 13.76 -20.08
C GLU A 146 3.60 13.92 -19.40
N GLN A 147 3.68 14.73 -18.33
CA GLN A 147 4.90 14.88 -17.54
C GLN A 147 5.32 13.56 -16.89
N LEU A 148 4.35 12.80 -16.35
CA LEU A 148 4.61 11.48 -15.81
C LEU A 148 5.18 10.53 -16.86
N MET A 149 4.58 10.44 -18.05
CA MET A 149 5.09 9.59 -19.13
C MET A 149 6.50 10.00 -19.56
N THR A 150 6.76 11.31 -19.69
CA THR A 150 8.08 11.85 -20.05
C THR A 150 9.14 11.46 -19.02
N PHE A 151 8.82 11.55 -17.73
CA PHE A 151 9.70 11.10 -16.66
C PHE A 151 9.97 9.59 -16.74
N LEU A 152 8.92 8.78 -16.89
CA LEU A 152 9.04 7.31 -16.95
C LEU A 152 9.85 6.83 -18.16
N GLU A 153 9.84 7.57 -19.28
CA GLU A 153 10.66 7.28 -20.45
C GLU A 153 12.15 7.60 -20.22
N ALA A 154 12.45 8.62 -19.40
CA ALA A 154 13.80 9.06 -19.10
C ALA A 154 14.44 8.33 -17.90
N ASP A 155 13.62 7.81 -16.99
CA ASP A 155 14.05 7.11 -15.78
C ASP A 155 14.62 5.71 -16.08
N ASP A 156 15.73 5.36 -15.44
CA ASP A 156 16.47 4.11 -15.67
C ASP A 156 16.20 3.03 -14.62
N THR A 157 15.21 3.20 -13.74
CA THR A 157 14.89 2.24 -12.67
C THR A 157 14.63 0.84 -13.22
N ILE A 158 13.98 0.73 -14.39
CA ILE A 158 13.70 -0.55 -15.05
C ILE A 158 14.95 -1.26 -15.59
N ALA A 159 16.07 -0.55 -15.76
CA ALA A 159 17.32 -1.15 -16.21
C ALA A 159 18.05 -1.90 -15.07
N ILE A 160 17.57 -1.77 -13.83
CA ILE A 160 18.10 -2.48 -12.67
C ILE A 160 17.61 -3.94 -12.71
N GLU A 161 18.53 -4.87 -12.48
CA GLU A 161 18.22 -6.30 -12.40
C GLU A 161 17.55 -6.65 -11.06
N TYR A 162 16.41 -7.34 -11.10
CA TYR A 162 15.81 -7.91 -9.90
C TYR A 162 16.74 -8.98 -9.32
N SER A 163 17.10 -8.85 -8.05
CA SER A 163 18.05 -9.75 -7.41
C SER A 163 17.57 -10.07 -6.01
N TYR A 164 16.91 -11.21 -5.78
CA TYR A 164 16.51 -11.58 -4.42
C TYR A 164 17.68 -12.19 -3.62
N PRO A 165 17.94 -11.78 -2.36
CA PRO A 165 17.24 -10.76 -1.59
C PRO A 165 17.98 -9.41 -1.60
N ASN A 166 18.75 -9.04 -2.62
CA ASN A 166 19.61 -7.84 -2.65
C ASN A 166 18.95 -6.58 -3.26
N PHE A 167 17.99 -6.76 -4.15
CA PHE A 167 17.24 -5.70 -4.83
C PHE A 167 15.86 -6.24 -5.21
N THR A 168 14.83 -5.81 -4.48
CA THR A 168 13.46 -6.35 -4.55
C THR A 168 12.47 -5.27 -4.96
N CYS A 169 11.18 -5.59 -5.07
CA CYS A 169 10.14 -4.62 -5.41
C CYS A 169 10.17 -3.36 -4.51
N ALA A 170 10.50 -3.49 -3.23
CA ALA A 170 10.67 -2.36 -2.33
C ALA A 170 11.83 -1.43 -2.73
N ASP A 171 12.92 -1.98 -3.26
CA ASP A 171 14.08 -1.21 -3.73
C ASP A 171 13.76 -0.50 -5.05
N PHE A 172 13.09 -1.17 -5.99
CA PHE A 172 12.59 -0.53 -7.22
C PHE A 172 11.64 0.63 -6.91
N ALA A 173 10.64 0.40 -6.06
CA ALA A 173 9.66 1.43 -5.75
C ALA A 173 10.28 2.62 -5.01
N ARG A 174 11.28 2.37 -4.16
CA ARG A 174 12.07 3.44 -3.55
C ARG A 174 12.88 4.22 -4.59
N THR A 175 13.58 3.54 -5.49
CA THR A 175 14.42 4.20 -6.52
C THR A 175 13.58 5.08 -7.43
N LEU A 176 12.46 4.57 -7.96
CA LEU A 176 11.58 5.36 -8.82
C LEU A 176 10.99 6.57 -8.08
N HIS A 177 10.63 6.39 -6.80
CA HIS A 177 10.17 7.48 -5.94
C HIS A 177 11.23 8.58 -5.79
N ASP A 178 12.43 8.21 -5.35
CA ASP A 178 13.51 9.17 -5.06
C ASP A 178 13.94 9.90 -6.35
N ASN A 179 13.94 9.21 -7.50
CA ASN A 179 14.20 9.81 -8.81
C ASN A 179 13.11 10.80 -9.25
N ALA A 180 11.83 10.44 -9.09
CA ALA A 180 10.71 11.32 -9.43
C ALA A 180 10.73 12.61 -8.59
N GLU A 181 10.91 12.47 -7.27
CA GLU A 181 10.99 13.61 -6.35
C GLU A 181 12.18 14.52 -6.70
N ALA A 182 13.33 13.96 -7.08
CA ALA A 182 14.49 14.70 -7.54
C ALA A 182 14.24 15.46 -8.86
N ASP A 183 13.36 14.96 -9.72
CA ASP A 183 12.89 15.62 -10.95
C ASP A 183 11.74 16.62 -10.69
N GLY A 184 11.36 16.83 -9.43
CA GLY A 184 10.28 17.74 -9.04
C GLY A 184 8.88 17.16 -9.23
N ILE A 185 8.77 15.86 -9.45
CA ILE A 185 7.51 15.15 -9.61
C ILE A 185 7.16 14.45 -8.30
N ARG A 186 6.00 14.82 -7.73
CA ARG A 186 5.55 14.22 -6.48
C ARG A 186 5.18 12.77 -6.68
N CYS A 187 5.81 11.89 -5.91
CA CYS A 187 5.62 10.45 -6.00
C CYS A 187 5.29 9.86 -4.62
N GLY A 188 4.46 8.84 -4.57
CA GLY A 188 4.23 8.05 -3.36
C GLY A 188 4.76 6.63 -3.51
N PHE A 189 5.16 6.04 -2.39
CA PHE A 189 5.38 4.59 -2.27
C PHE A 189 4.09 3.91 -1.85
N VAL A 190 3.76 2.78 -2.47
CA VAL A 190 2.60 1.96 -2.12
C VAL A 190 3.06 0.57 -1.67
N ALA A 191 2.79 0.26 -0.40
CA ALA A 191 2.92 -1.09 0.13
C ALA A 191 1.58 -1.82 -0.03
N VAL A 192 1.56 -2.94 -0.74
CA VAL A 192 0.39 -3.77 -0.98
C VAL A 192 0.51 -5.05 -0.18
N ASP A 193 -0.56 -5.43 0.53
CA ASP A 193 -0.67 -6.72 1.20
C ASP A 193 -1.65 -7.62 0.45
N PHE A 194 -1.31 -8.89 0.29
CA PHE A 194 -2.20 -9.88 -0.32
C PHE A 194 -2.93 -10.75 0.71
N TYR A 195 -4.07 -11.32 0.32
CA TYR A 195 -4.64 -12.46 1.06
C TYR A 195 -3.76 -13.70 0.87
N ASP A 196 -3.70 -14.56 1.88
CA ASP A 196 -3.09 -15.90 1.81
C ASP A 196 -3.98 -16.90 1.01
N THR A 197 -4.56 -16.40 -0.08
CA THR A 197 -5.38 -17.15 -1.02
C THR A 197 -4.68 -17.18 -2.35
N THR A 198 -4.51 -18.36 -2.92
CA THR A 198 -3.95 -18.51 -4.25
C THR A 198 -4.91 -17.98 -5.30
N VAL A 199 -4.42 -17.20 -6.26
CA VAL A 199 -5.15 -16.98 -7.52
C VAL A 199 -5.35 -18.35 -8.17
N ASP A 200 -6.58 -18.68 -8.55
CA ASP A 200 -6.83 -19.86 -9.38
C ASP A 200 -6.33 -19.57 -10.81
N TYR A 201 -5.12 -20.02 -11.12
CA TYR A 201 -4.55 -19.83 -12.45
C TYR A 201 -5.10 -20.80 -13.50
N SER A 202 -5.85 -21.84 -13.11
CA SER A 202 -6.39 -22.83 -14.06
C SER A 202 -7.41 -22.23 -15.04
N ILE A 203 -7.99 -21.09 -14.69
CA ILE A 203 -8.86 -20.32 -15.59
C ILE A 203 -8.11 -19.77 -16.82
N TYR A 204 -6.78 -19.68 -16.74
CA TYR A 204 -5.93 -19.18 -17.83
C TYR A 204 -5.34 -20.28 -18.70
N ASP A 205 -5.59 -21.55 -18.37
CA ASP A 205 -5.17 -22.68 -19.21
C ASP A 205 -6.00 -22.70 -20.52
N ASN A 206 -5.32 -22.50 -21.64
CA ASN A 206 -5.96 -22.53 -22.95
C ASN A 206 -6.11 -23.95 -23.52
N GLY A 207 -5.75 -25.00 -22.79
CA GLY A 207 -5.90 -26.39 -23.20
C GLY A 207 -4.84 -26.87 -24.21
N ALA A 208 -3.82 -26.07 -24.52
CA ALA A 208 -2.75 -26.46 -25.45
C ALA A 208 -1.74 -27.46 -24.84
N GLY A 209 -1.86 -27.78 -23.54
CA GLY A 209 -0.96 -28.70 -22.85
C GLY A 209 0.41 -28.11 -22.50
N ASN A 210 0.60 -26.79 -22.66
CA ASN A 210 1.82 -26.07 -22.32
C ASN A 210 1.64 -25.06 -21.17
N PHE A 211 0.51 -25.13 -20.47
CA PHE A 211 0.22 -24.24 -19.36
C PHE A 211 1.19 -24.50 -18.19
N THR A 212 1.95 -23.47 -17.84
CA THR A 212 2.78 -23.45 -16.64
C THR A 212 2.36 -22.24 -15.83
N PRO A 213 1.71 -22.40 -14.67
CA PRO A 213 1.36 -21.27 -13.82
C PRO A 213 2.64 -20.57 -13.34
N PRO A 214 2.60 -19.24 -13.11
CA PRO A 214 3.76 -18.53 -12.59
C PRO A 214 4.15 -19.11 -11.23
N VAL A 215 5.45 -19.36 -11.04
CA VAL A 215 6.00 -19.85 -9.78
C VAL A 215 6.15 -18.65 -8.83
N ARG A 216 5.01 -18.18 -8.31
CA ARG A 216 5.05 -17.11 -7.31
C ARG A 216 5.50 -17.68 -5.99
N ARG A 217 6.59 -17.13 -5.44
CA ARG A 217 6.83 -17.24 -4.00
C ARG A 217 5.64 -16.62 -3.30
N ALA A 218 5.28 -17.13 -2.12
CA ALA A 218 4.30 -16.47 -1.26
C ALA A 218 4.91 -15.15 -0.77
N GLU A 219 4.98 -14.16 -1.65
CA GLU A 219 5.33 -12.80 -1.29
C GLU A 219 4.14 -12.28 -0.49
N ALA A 220 4.39 -11.95 0.79
CA ALA A 220 3.36 -11.44 1.67
C ALA A 220 2.80 -10.08 1.20
N GLY A 221 3.47 -9.43 0.24
CA GLY A 221 3.06 -8.15 -0.32
C GLY A 221 3.88 -7.72 -1.54
N HIS A 222 3.61 -6.51 -2.05
CA HIS A 222 4.29 -5.90 -3.20
C HIS A 222 4.56 -4.42 -2.97
N GLY A 223 5.63 -3.89 -3.56
CA GLY A 223 5.98 -2.47 -3.52
C GLY A 223 5.82 -1.83 -4.90
N VAL A 224 4.99 -0.80 -5.02
CA VAL A 224 4.76 -0.04 -6.26
C VAL A 224 4.75 1.46 -5.97
N ASN A 225 4.62 2.29 -7.01
CA ASN A 225 4.54 3.75 -6.89
C ASN A 225 3.16 4.28 -7.22
N VAL A 226 2.87 5.48 -6.75
CA VAL A 226 1.64 6.20 -7.07
C VAL A 226 1.93 7.66 -7.41
N PHE A 227 1.24 8.15 -8.43
CA PHE A 227 1.31 9.53 -8.89
C PHE A 227 -0.12 10.07 -8.96
N ASN A 228 -0.36 11.24 -8.37
CA ASN A 228 -1.61 11.95 -8.58
C ASN A 228 -1.44 12.84 -9.80
N THR A 229 -1.95 12.41 -10.95
CA THR A 229 -1.92 13.27 -12.14
C THR A 229 -3.01 14.34 -12.07
N THR A 230 -2.67 15.55 -12.46
CA THR A 230 -3.58 16.71 -12.39
C THR A 230 -4.74 16.63 -13.40
N ASP A 231 -4.62 15.81 -14.44
CA ASP A 231 -5.55 15.73 -15.56
C ASP A 231 -6.17 14.33 -15.79
N ARG A 232 -5.59 13.26 -15.24
CA ARG A 232 -6.11 11.88 -15.38
C ARG A 232 -6.34 11.14 -14.06
N GLY A 233 -6.16 11.81 -12.92
CA GLY A 233 -6.33 11.23 -11.60
C GLY A 233 -5.15 10.37 -11.17
N THR A 234 -5.38 9.46 -10.24
CA THR A 234 -4.33 8.63 -9.65
C THR A 234 -3.87 7.53 -10.61
N VAL A 235 -2.56 7.40 -10.80
CA VAL A 235 -1.91 6.37 -11.61
C VAL A 235 -0.92 5.61 -10.73
N TYR A 236 -1.00 4.29 -10.74
CA TYR A 236 -0.07 3.41 -10.04
C TYR A 236 0.93 2.83 -11.03
N ILE A 237 2.21 2.79 -10.66
CA ILE A 237 3.31 2.37 -11.53
C ILE A 237 4.12 1.27 -10.86
N ASP A 238 4.43 0.22 -11.62
CA ASP A 238 5.34 -0.84 -11.19
C ASP A 238 6.54 -0.87 -12.15
N ALA A 239 7.70 -0.47 -11.62
CA ALA A 239 8.98 -0.48 -12.33
C ALA A 239 9.85 -1.69 -11.94
N SER A 240 9.34 -2.62 -11.11
CA SER A 240 10.08 -3.85 -10.83
C SER A 240 10.17 -4.71 -12.09
N SER A 241 11.33 -5.33 -12.36
CA SER A 241 11.41 -6.38 -13.37
C SER A 241 10.69 -7.64 -12.87
N ARG A 242 10.03 -8.37 -13.77
CA ARG A 242 9.39 -9.65 -13.44
C ARG A 242 10.40 -10.80 -13.55
N ASP A 243 10.55 -11.58 -12.50
CA ASP A 243 11.26 -12.87 -12.54
C ASP A 243 10.59 -13.87 -13.51
N ASP A 244 9.28 -13.73 -13.75
CA ASP A 244 8.47 -14.67 -14.55
C ASP A 244 8.73 -14.60 -16.07
N PHE A 245 9.40 -13.56 -16.57
CA PHE A 245 9.61 -13.31 -18.00
C PHE A 245 11.10 -13.10 -18.32
N ALA A 246 11.95 -14.04 -17.90
CA ALA A 246 13.36 -14.05 -18.27
C ALA A 246 13.52 -13.95 -19.81
N GLY A 247 14.01 -12.80 -20.29
CA GLY A 247 14.29 -12.54 -21.71
C GLY A 247 13.44 -11.46 -22.37
N GLU A 248 12.43 -10.91 -21.70
CA GLU A 248 11.71 -9.73 -22.19
C GLU A 248 12.42 -8.43 -21.76
N THR A 249 12.38 -7.42 -22.61
CA THR A 249 12.90 -6.08 -22.28
C THR A 249 12.12 -5.55 -21.08
N PRO A 250 12.77 -5.12 -19.98
CA PRO A 250 12.08 -4.53 -18.85
C PRO A 250 11.17 -3.39 -19.31
N GLN A 251 9.92 -3.37 -18.83
CA GLN A 251 8.95 -2.33 -19.14
C GLN A 251 8.35 -1.75 -17.87
N VAL A 252 8.08 -0.45 -17.91
CA VAL A 252 7.23 0.22 -16.92
C VAL A 252 5.78 -0.26 -17.11
N ARG A 253 5.11 -0.58 -16.01
CA ARG A 253 3.74 -1.09 -16.04
C ARG A 253 2.78 -0.18 -15.29
N ILE A 254 1.57 -0.01 -15.85
CA ILE A 254 0.44 0.57 -15.12
C ILE A 254 -0.16 -0.51 -14.22
N VAL A 255 -0.34 -0.19 -12.94
CA VAL A 255 -0.90 -1.10 -11.94
C VAL A 255 -2.38 -0.82 -11.73
N TYR A 256 -3.16 -1.90 -11.67
CA TYR A 256 -4.58 -1.88 -11.34
C TYR A 256 -4.76 -2.41 -9.93
N LEU A 257 -5.10 -1.51 -9.02
CA LEU A 257 -5.09 -1.74 -7.58
C LEU A 257 -6.43 -1.31 -6.95
N GLU A 258 -7.19 -2.26 -6.42
CA GLU A 258 -8.38 -2.02 -5.60
C GLU A 258 -8.48 -3.08 -4.49
N ARG A 259 -8.85 -2.67 -3.27
CA ARG A 259 -9.04 -3.60 -2.14
C ARG A 259 -10.09 -4.66 -2.47
N GLY A 260 -9.79 -5.91 -2.16
CA GLY A 260 -10.66 -7.07 -2.40
C GLY A 260 -10.67 -7.57 -3.85
N LYS A 261 -9.93 -6.92 -4.75
CA LYS A 261 -9.78 -7.37 -6.13
C LYS A 261 -8.36 -7.87 -6.40
N GLU A 262 -8.15 -8.49 -7.56
CA GLU A 262 -6.82 -8.94 -7.95
C GLU A 262 -5.92 -7.74 -8.34
N LEU A 263 -4.67 -7.75 -7.93
CA LEU A 263 -3.67 -6.83 -8.44
C LEU A 263 -3.16 -7.36 -9.76
N ASN A 264 -3.16 -6.51 -10.78
CA ASN A 264 -2.49 -6.80 -12.03
C ASN A 264 -1.79 -5.55 -12.56
N SER A 265 -0.94 -5.75 -13.55
CA SER A 265 -0.09 -4.72 -14.12
C SER A 265 0.08 -4.99 -15.61
N ILE A 266 -0.15 -3.98 -16.43
CA ILE A 266 -0.06 -4.06 -17.89
C ILE A 266 1.05 -3.12 -18.36
N ASP A 267 1.89 -3.58 -19.29
CA ASP A 267 2.93 -2.75 -19.90
C ASP A 267 2.35 -1.47 -20.49
N LEU A 268 3.13 -0.39 -20.39
CA LEU A 268 2.67 0.95 -20.73
C LEU A 268 2.10 1.05 -22.16
N ASP A 269 2.70 0.33 -23.12
CA ASP A 269 2.28 0.28 -24.52
C ASP A 269 0.85 -0.28 -24.71
N TRP A 270 0.38 -1.11 -23.76
CA TRP A 270 -0.93 -1.76 -23.82
C TRP A 270 -1.95 -1.15 -22.85
N ALA A 271 -1.48 -0.44 -21.83
CA ALA A 271 -2.30 0.17 -20.78
C ALA A 271 -2.86 1.55 -21.19
N THR A 272 -3.79 1.57 -22.16
CA THR A 272 -4.38 2.83 -22.67
C THR A 272 -5.17 3.65 -21.65
N ASN A 273 -5.51 3.07 -20.49
CA ASN A 273 -6.19 3.73 -19.39
C ASN A 273 -5.79 3.11 -18.05
N ALA A 274 -5.62 3.94 -17.02
CA ALA A 274 -5.23 3.53 -15.66
C ALA A 274 -6.44 3.13 -14.77
N SER A 275 -7.68 3.22 -15.27
CA SER A 275 -8.85 2.82 -14.49
C SER A 275 -8.92 1.31 -14.29
N TYR A 276 -9.38 0.88 -13.11
CA TYR A 276 -9.61 -0.55 -12.86
C TYR A 276 -10.66 -1.15 -13.80
N THR A 277 -11.65 -0.36 -14.22
CA THR A 277 -12.67 -0.78 -15.21
C THR A 277 -12.08 -1.08 -16.59
N PHE A 278 -11.01 -0.40 -16.99
CA PHE A 278 -10.27 -0.73 -18.20
C PHE A 278 -9.63 -2.12 -18.06
N TYR A 279 -8.98 -2.38 -16.92
CA TYR A 279 -8.39 -3.69 -16.64
C TYR A 279 -9.42 -4.82 -16.65
N GLU A 280 -10.60 -4.63 -16.05
CA GLU A 280 -11.67 -5.63 -16.09
C GLU A 280 -12.10 -5.95 -17.54
N SER A 281 -12.24 -4.92 -18.38
CA SER A 281 -12.56 -5.09 -19.80
C SER A 281 -11.45 -5.83 -20.56
N TYR A 282 -10.19 -5.44 -20.32
CA TYR A 282 -9.01 -6.08 -20.89
C TYR A 282 -8.95 -7.57 -20.50
N LYS A 283 -9.03 -7.89 -19.20
CA LYS A 283 -9.05 -9.26 -18.68
C LYS A 283 -10.16 -10.10 -19.31
N ASN A 284 -11.37 -9.57 -19.38
CA ASN A 284 -12.52 -10.31 -19.93
C ASN A 284 -12.32 -10.67 -21.40
N LYS A 285 -11.69 -9.82 -22.21
CA LYS A 285 -11.34 -10.14 -23.60
C LYS A 285 -10.32 -11.27 -23.70
N HIS A 286 -9.29 -11.27 -22.86
CA HIS A 286 -8.32 -12.36 -22.80
C HIS A 286 -8.94 -13.67 -22.33
N LEU A 287 -9.79 -13.64 -21.29
CA LEU A 287 -10.50 -14.83 -20.83
C LEU A 287 -11.42 -15.41 -21.91
N ALA A 288 -12.11 -14.56 -22.67
CA ALA A 288 -12.91 -15.02 -23.81
C ALA A 288 -12.05 -15.70 -24.89
N LEU A 289 -10.89 -15.13 -25.21
CA LEU A 289 -9.94 -15.75 -26.14
C LEU A 289 -9.42 -17.10 -25.61
N ILE A 290 -9.03 -17.18 -24.33
CA ILE A 290 -8.55 -18.41 -23.69
C ILE A 290 -9.62 -19.50 -23.73
N PHE A 291 -10.88 -19.13 -23.46
CA PHE A 291 -12.01 -20.06 -23.54
C PHE A 291 -12.23 -20.59 -24.96
N ASP A 292 -12.16 -19.71 -25.98
CA ASP A 292 -12.29 -20.11 -27.38
C ASP A 292 -11.13 -20.99 -27.85
N GLN A 293 -9.91 -20.71 -27.37
CA GLN A 293 -8.72 -21.53 -27.60
C GLN A 293 -8.86 -22.90 -26.96
N ARG A 294 -9.34 -22.98 -25.70
CA ARG A 294 -9.59 -24.25 -25.00
C ARG A 294 -10.53 -25.15 -25.77
N LYS A 295 -11.61 -24.59 -26.30
CA LYS A 295 -12.51 -25.32 -27.18
C LYS A 295 -11.81 -25.74 -28.48
N TYR A 296 -11.05 -24.86 -29.12
CA TYR A 296 -10.30 -25.19 -30.33
C TYR A 296 -9.31 -26.36 -30.13
N TYR A 297 -8.52 -26.34 -29.05
CA TYR A 297 -7.55 -27.42 -28.78
C TYR A 297 -8.25 -28.74 -28.45
N SER A 298 -9.38 -28.70 -27.73
CA SER A 298 -10.23 -29.87 -27.50
C SER A 298 -10.77 -30.45 -28.81
N ASP A 299 -11.31 -29.60 -29.70
CA ASP A 299 -11.87 -30.02 -31.00
C ASP A 299 -10.74 -30.60 -31.89
N ARG A 300 -9.56 -29.95 -31.90
CA ARG A 300 -8.37 -30.42 -32.64
C ARG A 300 -7.90 -31.79 -32.15
N GLN A 301 -7.80 -31.98 -30.85
CA GLN A 301 -7.39 -33.26 -30.26
C GLN A 301 -8.37 -34.38 -30.64
N ALA A 302 -9.68 -34.11 -30.58
CA ALA A 302 -10.69 -35.08 -30.97
C ALA A 302 -10.57 -35.49 -32.44
N LEU A 303 -10.33 -34.53 -33.35
CA LEU A 303 -10.09 -34.83 -34.76
C LEU A 303 -8.79 -35.61 -34.99
N ASP A 304 -7.71 -35.23 -34.32
CA ASP A 304 -6.42 -35.93 -34.42
C ASP A 304 -6.53 -37.39 -33.94
N ASP A 305 -7.30 -37.63 -32.87
CA ASP A 305 -7.60 -38.97 -32.36
C ASP A 305 -8.41 -39.79 -33.38
N LEU A 306 -9.45 -39.20 -33.97
CA LEU A 306 -10.26 -39.84 -35.01
C LEU A 306 -9.45 -40.19 -36.27
N ILE A 307 -8.55 -39.29 -36.70
CA ILE A 307 -7.67 -39.53 -37.86
C ILE A 307 -6.69 -40.65 -37.54
N ARG A 308 -6.08 -40.64 -36.35
CA ARG A 308 -5.13 -41.67 -35.90
C ARG A 308 -5.75 -43.07 -35.88
N ASP A 309 -7.02 -43.16 -35.48
CA ASP A 309 -7.74 -44.44 -35.38
C ASP A 309 -8.34 -44.90 -36.72
N SER A 310 -8.20 -44.10 -37.79
CA SER A 310 -8.72 -44.39 -39.13
C SER A 310 -7.62 -44.79 -40.13
N TRP A 311 -7.95 -45.68 -41.07
CA TRP A 311 -7.07 -46.04 -42.20
C TRP A 311 -6.92 -44.91 -43.22
N TYR A 312 -7.90 -44.01 -43.31
CA TYR A 312 -7.90 -42.87 -44.22
C TYR A 312 -8.77 -41.72 -43.68
N ALA A 313 -8.42 -40.47 -44.01
CA ALA A 313 -9.24 -39.30 -43.67
C ALA A 313 -10.51 -39.25 -44.55
N THR A 314 -11.69 -39.14 -43.93
CA THR A 314 -12.96 -38.99 -44.66
C THR A 314 -13.13 -37.57 -45.21
N PRO A 315 -14.06 -37.32 -46.15
CA PRO A 315 -14.40 -35.96 -46.57
C PRO A 315 -14.80 -35.05 -45.41
N GLU A 316 -15.56 -35.58 -44.43
CA GLU A 316 -16.00 -34.84 -43.26
C GLU A 316 -14.81 -34.45 -42.37
N MET A 317 -13.87 -35.38 -42.12
CA MET A 317 -12.64 -35.07 -41.39
C MET A 317 -11.79 -34.00 -42.07
N ARG A 318 -11.73 -34.00 -43.41
CA ARG A 318 -11.02 -32.97 -44.18
C ARG A 318 -11.69 -31.61 -44.06
N GLN A 319 -13.01 -31.58 -44.15
CA GLN A 319 -13.78 -30.35 -43.97
C GLN A 319 -13.60 -29.79 -42.55
N GLU A 320 -13.72 -30.64 -41.53
CA GLU A 320 -13.51 -30.24 -40.14
C GLU A 320 -12.08 -29.72 -39.90
N ASN A 321 -11.06 -30.36 -40.51
CA ASN A 321 -9.69 -29.87 -40.46
C ASN A 321 -9.54 -28.48 -41.10
N GLU A 322 -10.19 -28.23 -42.25
CA GLU A 322 -10.20 -26.91 -42.90
C GLU A 322 -10.86 -25.84 -42.03
N GLU A 323 -12.00 -26.16 -41.41
CA GLU A 323 -12.71 -25.27 -40.48
C GLU A 323 -11.85 -24.95 -39.24
N LEU A 324 -11.19 -25.95 -38.66
CA LEU A 324 -10.28 -25.76 -37.53
C LEU A 324 -9.06 -24.92 -37.93
N ASN A 325 -8.53 -25.06 -39.14
CA ASN A 325 -7.42 -24.23 -39.64
C ASN A 325 -7.86 -22.78 -39.82
N ALA A 326 -9.06 -22.53 -40.32
CA ALA A 326 -9.62 -21.18 -40.42
C ALA A 326 -9.81 -20.56 -39.02
N ARG A 327 -10.35 -21.33 -38.06
CA ARG A 327 -10.51 -20.89 -36.67
C ARG A 327 -9.16 -20.60 -35.99
N ALA A 328 -8.12 -21.40 -36.26
CA ALA A 328 -6.79 -21.16 -35.74
C ALA A 328 -6.24 -19.80 -36.20
N LEU A 329 -6.46 -19.42 -37.47
CA LEU A 329 -6.07 -18.12 -38.01
C LEU A 329 -6.81 -16.97 -37.31
N GLU A 330 -8.13 -17.11 -37.12
CA GLU A 330 -8.94 -16.11 -36.41
C GLU A 330 -8.46 -15.92 -34.96
N LEU A 331 -8.21 -17.01 -34.24
CA LEU A 331 -7.72 -16.96 -32.85
C LEU A 331 -6.34 -16.31 -32.75
N ASN A 332 -5.46 -16.53 -33.73
CA ASN A 332 -4.14 -15.87 -33.79
C ASN A 332 -4.27 -14.37 -34.04
N GLN A 333 -5.13 -13.95 -34.97
CA GLN A 333 -5.39 -12.52 -35.23
C GLN A 333 -5.98 -11.82 -33.99
N ARG A 334 -6.93 -12.48 -33.31
CA ARG A 334 -7.49 -12.00 -32.04
C ARG A 334 -6.42 -11.87 -30.95
N ARG A 335 -5.52 -12.86 -30.83
CA ARG A 335 -4.40 -12.79 -29.89
C ARG A 335 -3.49 -11.59 -30.19
N GLU A 336 -3.09 -11.40 -31.43
CA GLU A 336 -2.21 -10.30 -31.85
C GLU A 336 -2.83 -8.93 -31.59
N SER A 337 -4.14 -8.77 -31.85
CA SER A 337 -4.86 -7.52 -31.58
C SER A 337 -5.11 -7.24 -30.09
N LEU A 338 -5.21 -8.26 -29.24
CA LEU A 338 -5.37 -8.07 -27.79
C LEU A 338 -4.04 -7.80 -27.09
N GLY A 339 -2.94 -8.31 -27.64
CA GLY A 339 -1.61 -8.15 -27.08
C GLY A 339 -1.22 -9.26 -26.10
N PRO A 340 -0.12 -9.05 -25.34
CA PRO A 340 0.33 -9.98 -24.30
C PRO A 340 -0.72 -10.12 -23.21
N PHE A 341 -0.68 -11.21 -22.45
CA PHE A 341 -1.54 -11.44 -21.28
C PHE A 341 -0.69 -11.43 -20.01
N TYR A 342 -1.17 -10.75 -18.96
CA TYR A 342 -0.47 -10.65 -17.68
C TYR A 342 -1.22 -11.42 -16.60
N TYR A 343 -0.53 -12.34 -15.93
CA TYR A 343 -1.07 -13.02 -14.76
C TYR A 343 -1.21 -12.04 -13.58
N PRO A 344 -2.34 -12.08 -12.85
CA PRO A 344 -2.49 -11.28 -11.63
C PRO A 344 -1.52 -11.76 -10.55
N GLN A 345 -1.11 -10.83 -9.70
CA GLN A 345 -0.09 -11.04 -8.67
C GLN A 345 -0.67 -11.62 -7.37
N GLY A 346 -1.92 -11.27 -7.04
CA GLY A 346 -2.60 -11.71 -5.83
C GLY A 346 -3.90 -10.97 -5.62
N ILE A 347 -4.71 -11.37 -4.64
CA ILE A 347 -5.90 -10.62 -4.22
C ILE A 347 -5.50 -9.61 -3.15
N VAL A 348 -5.75 -8.33 -3.41
CA VAL A 348 -5.39 -7.21 -2.54
C VAL A 348 -6.19 -7.29 -1.25
N LYS A 349 -5.52 -7.53 -0.14
CA LYS A 349 -6.09 -7.46 1.20
C LYS A 349 -6.17 -6.02 1.67
N ASP A 350 -5.05 -5.32 1.60
CA ASP A 350 -4.93 -3.92 1.95
C ASP A 350 -3.77 -3.28 1.16
N TYR A 351 -3.70 -1.95 1.17
CA TYR A 351 -2.54 -1.21 0.74
C TYR A 351 -2.42 0.12 1.49
N THR A 352 -1.18 0.57 1.69
CA THR A 352 -0.87 1.86 2.32
C THR A 352 -0.03 2.70 1.39
N ILE A 353 -0.41 3.98 1.24
CA ILE A 353 0.33 4.97 0.47
C ILE A 353 1.15 5.82 1.43
N TYR A 354 2.44 5.97 1.14
CA TYR A 354 3.38 6.85 1.83
C TYR A 354 3.81 7.94 0.86
N TRP A 355 3.55 9.19 1.22
CA TRP A 355 3.91 10.39 0.45
C TRP A 355 5.14 11.08 1.03
#